data_AF-X1PTL8-F1
#
_entry.id   AF-X1PTL8-F1
#
_cell.length_a   1.000
_cell.length_b   1.000
_cell.length_c   1.000
_cell.angle_alpha   90.00
_cell.angle_beta   90.00
_cell.angle_gamma   90.00
#
_symmetry.space_group_name_H-M   'P 1'
#
loop_
_entity.id
_entity.type
_entity.pdbx_description
1 polymer ?
#
loop_
_entity_poly.entity_id
_entity_poly.type
_entity_poly.pdbx_seq_one_letter_code
_entity_poly.pdbx_strand_id
1 'polypeptide(L)'
;QLIKNKDFINEHFTAELERIKNEGQLLKLKLTGLKQEKKASIKDFKFDFEEYSNISKRREELEPMYEKYPIIKAKIDKKTRSDEMLARIIKERKSMEAELKKILYAIKEIPFDEKEHEKITEEFDAAKNDLDEKFSERNDLKLKIGRLAQESTDKQKEIDEAEKTAKDIKEKTLSHEQQERFISLATDYRQHLISRIRPKLAEISGMLLTELTNGKYSGVELDEEYNLFIYDGNTKFPLPRFSGGEADIA
;
A
#
# COMPACT_ATOMS: atom_id res chain seq x y z
N GLN A 1 70.61 -105.09 -54.81
CA GLN A 1 69.87 -106.28 -55.26
C GLN A 1 69.13 -106.83 -54.04
N LEU A 2 67.85 -106.49 -53.86
CA LEU A 2 66.70 -107.26 -54.36
C LEU A 2 66.64 -108.68 -53.77
N ILE A 3 65.62 -108.87 -52.93
CA ILE A 3 64.84 -110.12 -52.77
C ILE A 3 65.53 -111.23 -51.94
N LYS A 4 65.36 -111.13 -50.62
CA LYS A 4 65.00 -112.24 -49.71
C LYS A 4 63.95 -111.69 -48.72
N ASN A 5 62.78 -111.27 -49.17
CA ASN A 5 61.68 -112.03 -49.79
C ASN A 5 60.88 -112.81 -48.74
N LYS A 6 59.63 -112.38 -48.54
CA LYS A 6 58.55 -112.98 -47.73
C LYS A 6 58.76 -113.16 -46.23
N ASP A 7 59.91 -113.66 -45.77
CA ASP A 7 60.07 -114.04 -44.36
C ASP A 7 60.04 -112.83 -43.42
N PHE A 8 60.72 -111.73 -43.77
CA PHE A 8 60.70 -110.50 -42.96
C PHE A 8 59.33 -109.82 -42.90
N ILE A 9 58.56 -109.86 -44.00
CA ILE A 9 57.21 -109.27 -44.06
C ILE A 9 56.23 -110.18 -43.30
N ASN A 10 56.33 -111.50 -43.46
CA ASN A 10 55.53 -112.44 -42.67
C ASN A 10 55.86 -112.33 -41.19
N GLU A 11 57.14 -112.31 -40.79
CA GLU A 11 57.59 -112.13 -39.41
C GLU A 11 57.06 -110.84 -38.81
N HIS A 12 57.17 -109.71 -39.53
CA HIS A 12 56.69 -108.42 -39.04
C HIS A 12 55.16 -108.37 -38.93
N PHE A 13 54.41 -108.90 -39.90
CA PHE A 13 52.95 -108.98 -39.81
C PHE A 13 52.47 -109.98 -38.75
N THR A 14 53.18 -111.10 -38.54
CA THR A 14 52.90 -112.02 -37.43
C THR A 14 53.22 -111.39 -36.09
N ALA A 15 54.29 -110.61 -35.99
CA ALA A 15 54.65 -109.88 -34.78
C ALA A 15 53.64 -108.76 -34.47
N GLU A 16 53.14 -108.06 -35.49
CA GLU A 16 52.08 -107.05 -35.34
C GLU A 16 50.73 -107.70 -34.94
N LEU A 17 50.38 -108.85 -35.51
CA LEU A 17 49.19 -109.63 -35.14
C LEU A 17 49.30 -110.18 -33.71
N GLU A 18 50.47 -110.66 -33.31
CA GLU A 18 50.75 -111.06 -31.93
C GLU A 18 50.66 -109.86 -30.98
N ARG A 19 51.19 -108.70 -31.37
CA ARG A 19 51.08 -107.46 -30.59
C ARG A 19 49.63 -107.02 -30.41
N ILE A 20 48.81 -107.02 -31.47
CA ILE A 20 47.39 -106.66 -31.40
C ILE A 20 46.60 -107.70 -30.59
N LYS A 21 46.92 -109.00 -30.73
CA LYS A 21 46.35 -110.04 -29.87
C LYS A 21 46.70 -109.82 -28.39
N ASN A 22 47.95 -109.46 -28.11
CA ASN A 22 48.42 -109.17 -26.76
C ASN A 22 47.74 -107.92 -26.19
N GLU A 23 47.60 -106.85 -26.96
CA GLU A 23 46.82 -105.66 -26.56
C GLU A 23 45.34 -106.00 -26.33
N GLY A 24 44.74 -106.81 -27.20
CA GLY A 24 43.36 -107.29 -27.04
C GLY A 24 43.16 -108.15 -25.79
N GLN A 25 44.13 -109.01 -25.46
CA GLN A 25 44.14 -109.76 -24.21
C GLN A 25 44.31 -108.85 -22.99
N LEU A 26 45.19 -107.85 -23.07
CA LEU A 26 45.44 -106.88 -22.00
C LEU A 26 44.21 -106.01 -21.72
N LEU A 27 43.49 -105.59 -22.75
CA LEU A 27 42.21 -104.86 -22.65
C LEU A 27 41.11 -105.73 -22.05
N LYS A 28 41.03 -107.02 -22.42
CA LYS A 28 40.11 -107.98 -21.76
C LYS A 28 40.42 -108.11 -20.27
N LEU A 29 41.70 -108.23 -19.91
CA LEU A 29 42.17 -108.28 -18.52
C LEU A 29 41.81 -107.01 -17.75
N LYS A 30 42.02 -105.84 -18.34
CA LYS A 30 41.60 -104.55 -17.75
C LYS A 30 40.08 -104.46 -17.57
N LEU A 31 39.29 -104.91 -18.54
CA LEU A 31 37.83 -104.91 -18.45
C LEU A 31 37.33 -105.85 -17.33
N THR A 32 37.95 -107.02 -17.18
CA THR A 32 37.65 -107.94 -16.08
C THR A 32 38.08 -107.37 -14.72
N GLY A 33 39.22 -106.66 -14.66
CA GLY A 33 39.67 -105.95 -13.47
C GLY A 33 38.68 -104.86 -13.04
N LEU A 34 38.26 -104.00 -13.98
CA LEU A 34 37.26 -102.95 -13.72
C LEU A 34 35.89 -103.51 -13.30
N LYS A 35 35.47 -104.64 -13.89
CA LYS A 35 34.22 -105.32 -13.46
C LYS A 35 34.34 -105.88 -12.04
N GLN A 36 35.52 -106.35 -11.64
CA GLN A 36 35.78 -106.81 -10.28
C GLN A 36 35.88 -105.65 -9.29
N GLU A 37 36.54 -104.55 -9.64
CA GLU A 37 36.60 -103.32 -8.82
C GLU A 37 35.21 -102.74 -8.58
N LYS A 38 34.35 -102.65 -9.61
CA LYS A 38 32.96 -102.23 -9.42
C LYS A 38 32.19 -103.18 -8.49
N LYS A 39 32.39 -104.50 -8.62
CA LYS A 39 31.78 -105.49 -7.71
C LYS A 39 32.32 -105.36 -6.28
N ALA A 40 33.59 -105.06 -6.10
CA ALA A 40 34.23 -104.86 -4.80
C ALA A 40 33.76 -103.57 -4.12
N SER A 41 33.72 -102.46 -4.87
CA SER A 41 33.22 -101.16 -4.37
C SER A 41 31.77 -101.22 -3.87
N ILE A 42 30.93 -102.07 -4.46
CA ILE A 42 29.55 -102.28 -3.99
C ILE A 42 29.50 -103.25 -2.79
N LYS A 43 30.50 -104.13 -2.62
CA LYS A 43 30.54 -105.14 -1.55
C LYS A 43 30.89 -104.54 -0.17
N ASP A 44 31.61 -103.42 -0.15
CA ASP A 44 32.02 -102.73 1.09
C ASP A 44 30.99 -101.70 1.59
N PHE A 45 29.88 -101.50 0.87
CA PHE A 45 28.79 -100.64 1.34
C PHE A 45 27.89 -101.42 2.34
N LYS A 46 28.30 -101.45 3.61
CA LYS A 46 27.48 -101.99 4.71
C LYS A 46 26.48 -100.93 5.17
N PHE A 47 25.27 -100.96 4.63
CA PHE A 47 24.15 -100.16 5.13
C PHE A 47 23.58 -100.82 6.40
N ASP A 48 23.69 -100.15 7.55
CA ASP A 48 23.10 -100.59 8.80
C ASP A 48 21.61 -100.19 8.83
N PHE A 49 20.75 -101.18 8.62
CA PHE A 49 19.31 -100.99 8.59
C PHE A 49 18.72 -100.73 9.98
N GLU A 50 19.35 -101.26 11.05
CA GLU A 50 18.90 -101.02 12.42
C GLU A 50 19.23 -99.59 12.87
N GLU A 51 20.43 -99.11 12.59
CA GLU A 51 20.83 -97.73 12.87
C GLU A 51 19.95 -96.73 12.10
N TYR A 52 19.72 -96.96 10.80
CA TYR A 52 18.82 -96.14 10.00
C TYR A 52 17.39 -96.16 10.56
N SER A 53 16.87 -97.34 10.93
CA SER A 53 15.52 -97.46 11.49
C SER A 53 15.40 -96.72 12.83
N ASN A 54 16.40 -96.80 13.70
CA ASN A 54 16.41 -96.12 14.99
C ASN A 54 16.50 -94.60 14.84
N ILE A 55 17.36 -94.11 13.94
CA ILE A 55 17.45 -92.67 13.63
C ILE A 55 16.16 -92.16 12.98
N SER A 56 15.56 -92.95 12.08
CA SER A 56 14.28 -92.61 11.43
C SER A 56 13.13 -92.53 12.44
N LYS A 57 13.01 -93.51 13.34
CA LYS A 57 12.01 -93.49 14.43
C LYS A 57 12.24 -92.29 15.35
N ARG A 58 13.49 -92.01 15.72
CA ARG A 58 13.82 -90.87 16.57
C ARG A 58 13.49 -89.53 15.90
N ARG A 59 13.70 -89.44 14.59
CA ARG A 59 13.27 -88.28 13.79
C ARG A 59 11.75 -88.16 13.77
N GLU A 60 11.01 -89.23 13.49
CA GLU A 60 9.54 -89.24 13.51
C GLU A 60 8.98 -88.84 14.87
N GLU A 61 9.61 -89.25 15.98
CA GLU A 61 9.24 -88.83 17.34
C GLU A 61 9.49 -87.33 17.60
N LEU A 62 10.56 -86.76 17.03
CA LEU A 62 10.97 -85.36 17.26
C LEU A 62 10.32 -84.37 16.27
N GLU A 63 9.93 -84.82 15.08
CA GLU A 63 9.25 -84.04 14.04
C GLU A 63 8.04 -83.24 14.60
N PRO A 64 7.10 -83.82 15.37
CA PRO A 64 5.96 -83.07 15.89
C PRO A 64 6.34 -82.00 16.94
N MET A 65 7.48 -82.16 17.64
CA MET A 65 7.99 -81.12 18.53
C MET A 65 8.70 -80.01 17.76
N TYR A 66 9.45 -80.38 16.73
CA TYR A 66 10.11 -79.43 15.83
C TYR A 66 9.10 -78.58 15.06
N GLU A 67 7.99 -79.16 14.59
CA GLU A 67 6.89 -78.42 13.94
C GLU A 67 6.17 -77.45 14.89
N LYS A 68 6.03 -77.81 16.18
CA LYS A 68 5.40 -76.96 17.19
C LYS A 68 6.31 -75.84 17.69
N TYR A 69 7.63 -76.02 17.64
CA TYR A 69 8.60 -75.02 18.08
C TYR A 69 8.45 -73.63 17.44
N PRO A 70 8.37 -73.47 16.10
CA PRO A 70 8.20 -72.14 15.49
C PRO A 70 6.89 -71.48 15.87
N ILE A 71 5.81 -72.25 16.07
CA ILE A 71 4.51 -71.74 16.51
C ILE A 71 4.60 -71.21 17.94
N ILE A 72 5.23 -71.96 18.85
CA ILE A 72 5.40 -71.55 20.25
C ILE A 72 6.35 -70.35 20.32
N LYS A 73 7.45 -70.37 19.56
CA LYS A 73 8.40 -69.26 19.48
C LYS A 73 7.73 -67.98 18.97
N ALA A 74 6.94 -68.06 17.89
CA ALA A 74 6.19 -66.93 17.38
C ALA A 74 5.15 -66.39 18.40
N LYS A 75 4.52 -67.29 19.18
CA LYS A 75 3.62 -66.88 20.27
C LYS A 75 4.36 -66.18 21.42
N ILE A 76 5.54 -66.66 21.79
CA ILE A 76 6.39 -66.02 22.80
C ILE A 76 6.85 -64.65 22.31
N ASP A 77 7.38 -64.55 21.09
CA ASP A 77 7.84 -63.29 20.50
C ASP A 77 6.69 -62.26 20.42
N LYS A 78 5.49 -62.72 20.04
CA LYS A 78 4.28 -61.88 20.04
C LYS A 78 3.93 -61.40 21.46
N LYS A 79 3.97 -62.30 22.45
CA LYS A 79 3.70 -61.96 23.86
C LYS A 79 4.71 -60.92 24.37
N THR A 80 6.00 -61.13 24.13
CA THR A 80 7.06 -60.19 24.53
C THR A 80 6.84 -58.80 23.94
N ARG A 81 6.51 -58.71 22.63
CA ARG A 81 6.17 -57.43 21.99
C ARG A 81 4.93 -56.78 22.61
N SER A 82 3.92 -57.57 22.94
CA SER A 82 2.72 -57.07 23.63
C SER A 82 3.03 -56.57 25.04
N ASP A 83 3.88 -57.26 25.79
CA ASP A 83 4.29 -56.86 27.14
C ASP A 83 5.12 -55.55 27.11
N GLU A 84 6.02 -55.39 26.15
CA GLU A 84 6.77 -54.15 25.90
C GLU A 84 5.85 -52.98 25.54
N MET A 85 4.87 -53.23 24.65
CA MET A 85 3.87 -52.23 24.27
C MET A 85 2.99 -51.83 25.46
N LEU A 86 2.56 -52.80 26.28
CA LEU A 86 1.80 -52.53 27.50
C LEU A 86 2.61 -51.70 28.49
N ALA A 87 3.89 -52.04 28.70
CA ALA A 87 4.77 -51.26 29.57
C ALA A 87 4.92 -49.81 29.10
N ARG A 88 5.05 -49.60 27.79
CA ARG A 88 5.10 -48.25 27.18
C ARG A 88 3.79 -47.49 27.39
N ILE A 89 2.65 -48.09 27.09
CA ILE A 89 1.33 -47.47 27.28
C ILE A 89 1.10 -47.13 28.75
N ILE A 90 1.47 -48.00 29.69
CA ILE A 90 1.35 -47.73 31.12
C ILE A 90 2.22 -46.54 31.54
N LYS A 91 3.43 -46.43 30.99
CA LYS A 91 4.32 -45.28 31.25
C LYS A 91 3.73 -43.99 30.71
N GLU A 92 3.24 -43.99 29.48
CA GLU A 92 2.59 -42.83 28.84
C GLU A 92 1.30 -42.42 29.59
N ARG A 93 0.49 -43.40 30.01
CA ARG A 93 -0.71 -43.12 30.81
C ARG A 93 -0.35 -42.45 32.15
N LYS A 94 0.68 -42.94 32.84
CA LYS A 94 1.16 -42.34 34.09
C LYS A 94 1.64 -40.90 33.91
N SER A 95 2.35 -40.59 32.82
CA SER A 95 2.77 -39.20 32.55
C SER A 95 1.58 -38.29 32.26
N MET A 96 0.62 -38.76 31.44
CA MET A 96 -0.61 -38.01 31.15
C MET A 96 -1.45 -37.78 32.40
N GLU A 97 -1.61 -38.78 33.27
CA GLU A 97 -2.32 -38.64 34.55
C GLU A 97 -1.65 -37.60 35.47
N ALA A 98 -0.31 -37.54 35.47
CA ALA A 98 0.43 -36.54 36.24
C ALA A 98 0.26 -35.12 35.68
N GLU A 99 0.30 -34.97 34.35
CA GLU A 99 0.05 -33.68 33.68
C GLU A 99 -1.38 -33.19 33.90
N LEU A 100 -2.35 -34.09 33.77
CA LEU A 100 -3.76 -33.77 34.02
C LEU A 100 -3.99 -33.32 35.46
N LYS A 101 -3.35 -33.97 36.44
CA LYS A 101 -3.38 -33.50 37.84
C LYS A 101 -2.78 -32.11 38.02
N LYS A 102 -1.65 -31.81 37.36
CA LYS A 102 -1.04 -30.47 37.41
C LYS A 102 -1.98 -29.41 36.81
N ILE A 103 -2.59 -29.70 35.66
CA ILE A 103 -3.53 -28.79 35.00
C ILE A 103 -4.77 -28.57 35.86
N LEU A 104 -5.36 -29.63 36.42
CA LEU A 104 -6.51 -29.50 37.32
C LEU A 104 -6.19 -28.71 38.59
N TYR A 105 -4.99 -28.87 39.14
CA TYR A 105 -4.54 -28.07 40.28
C TYR A 105 -4.37 -26.60 39.88
N ALA A 106 -3.73 -26.32 38.75
CA ALA A 106 -3.59 -24.97 38.21
C ALA A 106 -4.96 -24.31 37.96
N ILE A 107 -5.93 -25.04 37.39
CA ILE A 107 -7.30 -24.54 37.19
C ILE A 107 -7.99 -24.22 38.52
N LYS A 108 -7.80 -25.05 39.56
CA LYS A 108 -8.34 -24.79 40.90
C LYS A 108 -7.68 -23.62 41.60
N GLU A 109 -6.41 -23.36 41.34
CA GLU A 109 -5.67 -22.24 41.91
C GLU A 109 -5.98 -20.91 41.22
N ILE A 110 -6.50 -20.91 39.98
CA ILE A 110 -6.97 -19.68 39.33
C ILE A 110 -8.20 -19.19 40.09
N PRO A 111 -8.11 -18.07 40.83
CA PRO A 111 -9.23 -17.50 41.54
C PRO A 111 -10.09 -16.74 40.53
N PHE A 112 -10.94 -17.46 39.80
CA PHE A 112 -11.91 -16.87 38.90
C PHE A 112 -13.20 -16.62 39.65
N ASP A 113 -13.52 -15.36 39.90
CA ASP A 113 -14.82 -14.93 40.38
C ASP A 113 -15.60 -14.37 39.18
N GLU A 114 -16.60 -15.13 38.74
CA GLU A 114 -17.47 -14.77 37.62
C GLU A 114 -18.17 -13.42 37.85
N LYS A 115 -18.55 -13.12 39.10
CA LYS A 115 -19.22 -11.86 39.44
C LYS A 115 -18.26 -10.69 39.44
N GLU A 116 -17.03 -10.88 39.90
CA GLU A 116 -16.01 -9.84 39.85
C GLU A 116 -15.63 -9.54 38.39
N HIS A 117 -15.46 -10.57 37.57
CA HIS A 117 -15.19 -10.42 36.14
C HIS A 117 -16.33 -9.69 35.42
N GLU A 118 -17.58 -10.10 35.64
CA GLU A 118 -18.76 -9.44 35.05
C GLU A 118 -18.82 -7.97 35.46
N LYS A 119 -18.62 -7.67 36.75
CA LYS A 119 -18.58 -6.30 37.25
C LYS A 119 -17.46 -5.46 36.60
N ILE A 120 -16.24 -5.99 36.52
CA ILE A 120 -15.12 -5.29 35.87
C ILE A 120 -15.40 -5.09 34.38
N THR A 121 -16.05 -6.04 33.73
CA THR A 121 -16.43 -5.94 32.31
C THR A 121 -17.45 -4.83 32.10
N GLU A 122 -18.48 -4.76 32.94
CA GLU A 122 -19.48 -3.68 32.91
C GLU A 122 -18.85 -2.31 33.18
N GLU A 123 -17.97 -2.21 34.19
CA GLU A 123 -17.24 -0.96 34.48
C GLU A 123 -16.34 -0.54 33.31
N PHE A 124 -15.67 -1.50 32.67
CA PHE A 124 -14.84 -1.26 31.49
C PHE A 124 -15.67 -0.78 30.30
N ASP A 125 -16.79 -1.45 30.00
CA ASP A 125 -17.66 -1.09 28.89
C ASP A 125 -18.31 0.28 29.13
N ALA A 126 -18.72 0.59 30.36
CA ALA A 126 -19.21 1.91 30.72
C ALA A 126 -18.14 3.00 30.53
N ALA A 127 -16.92 2.77 31.02
CA ALA A 127 -15.81 3.71 30.86
C ALA A 127 -15.42 3.91 29.38
N LYS A 128 -15.48 2.84 28.58
CA LYS A 128 -15.22 2.90 27.14
C LYS A 128 -16.29 3.69 26.40
N ASN A 129 -17.56 3.49 26.72
CA ASN A 129 -18.67 4.25 26.12
C ASN A 129 -18.58 5.74 26.47
N ASP A 130 -18.27 6.09 27.72
CA ASP A 130 -18.03 7.48 28.12
C ASP A 130 -16.85 8.10 27.34
N LEU A 131 -15.75 7.36 27.20
CA LEU A 131 -14.60 7.80 26.41
C LEU A 131 -14.97 8.08 24.94
N ASP A 132 -15.74 7.19 24.31
CA ASP A 132 -16.17 7.34 22.93
C ASP A 132 -17.12 8.54 22.76
N GLU A 133 -18.02 8.76 23.72
CA GLU A 133 -18.91 9.93 23.75
C GLU A 133 -18.09 11.23 23.88
N LYS A 134 -17.15 11.30 24.83
CA LYS A 134 -16.27 12.47 25.00
C LYS A 134 -15.36 12.71 23.80
N PHE A 135 -14.92 11.65 23.12
CA PHE A 135 -14.14 11.79 21.89
C PHE A 135 -14.99 12.38 20.75
N SER A 136 -16.25 11.96 20.64
CA SER A 136 -17.23 12.50 19.69
C SER A 136 -17.51 13.98 19.97
N GLU A 137 -17.88 14.33 21.21
CA GLU A 137 -18.13 15.71 21.65
C GLU A 137 -16.94 16.63 21.33
N ARG A 138 -15.72 16.17 21.62
CA ARG A 138 -14.49 16.92 21.35
C ARG A 138 -14.29 17.16 19.85
N ASN A 139 -14.58 16.17 19.01
CA ASN A 139 -14.43 16.33 17.56
C ASN A 139 -15.47 17.30 17.00
N ASP A 140 -16.71 17.25 17.49
CA ASP A 140 -17.74 18.22 17.12
C ASP A 140 -17.38 19.65 17.53
N LEU A 141 -16.85 19.83 18.74
CA LEU A 141 -16.33 21.13 19.20
C LEU A 141 -15.17 21.60 18.33
N LYS A 142 -14.25 20.71 17.95
CA LYS A 142 -13.13 21.05 17.06
C LYS A 142 -13.61 21.55 15.69
N LEU A 143 -14.63 20.89 15.13
CA LEU A 143 -15.23 21.33 13.86
C LEU A 143 -15.93 22.70 14.00
N LYS A 144 -16.66 22.92 15.09
CA LYS A 144 -17.29 24.22 15.38
C LYS A 144 -16.26 25.33 15.54
N ILE A 145 -15.17 25.08 16.27
CA ILE A 145 -14.04 26.03 16.43
C ILE A 145 -13.45 26.37 15.06
N GLY A 146 -13.21 25.37 14.20
CA GLY A 146 -12.68 25.60 12.86
C GLY A 146 -13.59 26.50 12.00
N ARG A 147 -14.91 26.28 12.06
CA ARG A 147 -15.90 27.12 11.35
C ARG A 147 -15.91 28.55 11.89
N LEU A 148 -16.00 28.72 13.21
CA LEU A 148 -16.03 30.04 13.84
C LEU A 148 -14.74 30.83 13.61
N ALA A 149 -13.58 30.16 13.58
CA ALA A 149 -12.30 30.79 13.26
C ALA A 149 -12.27 31.30 11.82
N GLN A 150 -12.81 30.52 10.88
CA GLN A 150 -12.93 30.94 9.48
C GLN A 150 -13.88 32.13 9.34
N GLU A 151 -15.08 32.04 9.92
CA GLU A 151 -16.06 33.13 9.92
C GLU A 151 -15.50 34.42 10.54
N SER A 152 -14.75 34.31 11.65
CA SER A 152 -14.09 35.45 12.28
C SER A 152 -13.04 36.09 11.37
N THR A 153 -12.30 35.28 10.62
CA THR A 153 -11.29 35.77 9.67
C THR A 153 -11.94 36.51 8.51
N ASP A 154 -13.03 35.96 7.98
CA ASP A 154 -13.76 36.58 6.87
C ASP A 154 -14.45 37.87 7.31
N LYS A 155 -15.01 37.91 8.53
CA LYS A 155 -15.54 39.15 9.11
C LYS A 155 -14.48 40.20 9.36
N GLN A 156 -13.28 39.83 9.77
CA GLN A 156 -12.18 40.79 9.90
C GLN A 156 -11.83 41.42 8.55
N LYS A 157 -11.78 40.64 7.47
CA LYS A 157 -11.54 41.20 6.12
C LYS A 157 -12.65 42.16 5.69
N GLU A 158 -13.91 41.81 5.92
CA GLU A 158 -15.04 42.72 5.63
C GLU A 158 -14.91 44.04 6.40
N ILE A 159 -14.47 44.00 7.67
CA ILE A 159 -14.22 45.20 8.48
C ILE A 159 -13.09 46.04 7.87
N ASP A 160 -11.95 45.42 7.55
CA ASP A 160 -10.79 46.12 7.00
C ASP A 160 -11.14 46.81 5.66
N GLU A 161 -11.93 46.17 4.80
CA GLU A 161 -12.44 46.74 3.55
C GLU A 161 -13.40 47.90 3.77
N ALA A 162 -14.31 47.77 4.76
CA ALA A 162 -15.23 48.82 5.13
C ALA A 162 -14.50 50.05 5.70
N GLU A 163 -13.50 49.85 6.54
CA GLU A 163 -12.67 50.94 7.10
C GLU A 163 -11.90 51.69 6.01
N LYS A 164 -11.31 50.96 5.06
CA LYS A 164 -10.64 51.57 3.90
C LYS A 164 -11.62 52.40 3.08
N THR A 165 -12.80 51.85 2.79
CA THR A 165 -13.84 52.55 2.03
C THR A 165 -14.31 53.80 2.76
N ALA A 166 -14.51 53.73 4.08
CA ALA A 166 -14.91 54.88 4.90
C ALA A 166 -13.84 55.99 4.88
N LYS A 167 -12.56 55.62 4.91
CA LYS A 167 -11.45 56.57 4.77
C LYS A 167 -11.47 57.25 3.40
N ASP A 168 -11.60 56.48 2.33
CA ASP A 168 -11.66 57.01 0.95
C ASP A 168 -12.85 57.96 0.76
N ILE A 169 -14.02 57.62 1.33
CA ILE A 169 -15.21 58.50 1.30
C ILE A 169 -14.90 59.81 2.02
N LYS A 170 -14.32 59.74 3.23
CA LYS A 170 -13.99 60.94 4.01
C LYS A 170 -13.03 61.88 3.26
N GLU A 171 -12.00 61.33 2.63
CA GLU A 171 -11.04 62.10 1.82
C GLU A 171 -11.72 62.76 0.62
N LYS A 172 -12.59 62.02 -0.08
CA LYS A 172 -13.35 62.56 -1.22
C LYS A 172 -14.36 63.63 -0.79
N THR A 173 -15.06 63.44 0.32
CA THR A 173 -16.00 64.44 0.86
C THR A 173 -15.26 65.73 1.21
N LEU A 174 -14.11 65.65 1.88
CA LEU A 174 -13.30 66.83 2.19
C LEU A 174 -12.83 67.54 0.91
N SER A 175 -12.37 66.78 -0.10
CA SER A 175 -12.00 67.36 -1.39
C SER A 175 -13.17 68.05 -2.08
N HIS A 176 -14.37 67.46 -2.01
CA HIS A 176 -15.58 68.05 -2.60
C HIS A 176 -15.97 69.35 -1.90
N GLU A 177 -15.98 69.38 -0.56
CA GLU A 177 -16.24 70.58 0.22
C GLU A 177 -15.24 71.71 -0.09
N GLN A 178 -13.95 71.38 -0.28
CA GLN A 178 -12.94 72.35 -0.69
C GLN A 178 -13.21 72.89 -2.10
N GLN A 179 -13.63 72.04 -3.04
CA GLN A 179 -14.00 72.45 -4.40
C GLN A 179 -15.23 73.37 -4.39
N GLU A 180 -16.27 73.05 -3.62
CA GLU A 180 -17.45 73.91 -3.48
C GLU A 180 -17.09 75.28 -2.91
N ARG A 181 -16.27 75.31 -1.85
CA ARG A 181 -15.77 76.58 -1.28
C ARG A 181 -14.98 77.40 -2.30
N PHE A 182 -14.13 76.76 -3.09
CA PHE A 182 -13.37 77.44 -4.14
C PHE A 182 -14.29 78.01 -5.21
N ILE A 183 -15.29 77.26 -5.68
CA ILE A 183 -16.27 77.72 -6.67
C ILE A 183 -17.06 78.92 -6.13
N SER A 184 -17.51 78.86 -4.87
CA SER A 184 -18.18 79.99 -4.21
C SER A 184 -17.29 81.22 -4.17
N LEU A 185 -16.05 81.07 -3.68
CA LEU A 185 -15.10 82.18 -3.60
C LEU A 185 -14.77 82.78 -4.97
N ALA A 186 -14.58 81.95 -6.00
CA ALA A 186 -14.34 82.40 -7.35
C ALA A 186 -15.56 83.15 -7.93
N THR A 187 -16.77 82.71 -7.61
CA THR A 187 -18.01 83.37 -8.02
C THR A 187 -18.16 84.73 -7.35
N ASP A 188 -17.94 84.81 -6.04
CA ASP A 188 -17.98 86.05 -5.27
C ASP A 188 -16.92 87.04 -5.75
N TYR A 189 -15.70 86.55 -6.01
CA TYR A 189 -14.62 87.35 -6.56
C TYR A 189 -14.96 87.90 -7.94
N ARG A 190 -15.51 87.06 -8.84
CA ARG A 190 -15.98 87.49 -10.16
C ARG A 190 -17.05 88.58 -10.03
N GLN A 191 -18.03 88.40 -9.15
CA GLN A 191 -19.10 89.37 -8.93
C GLN A 191 -18.56 90.70 -8.38
N HIS A 192 -17.61 90.66 -7.45
CA HIS A 192 -16.93 91.84 -6.91
C HIS A 192 -16.09 92.57 -7.97
N LEU A 193 -15.39 91.83 -8.85
CA LEU A 193 -14.69 92.44 -9.98
C LEU A 193 -15.65 93.13 -10.94
N ILE A 194 -16.76 92.46 -11.30
CA ILE A 194 -17.78 93.02 -12.19
C ILE A 194 -18.37 94.30 -11.59
N SER A 195 -18.77 94.28 -10.32
CA SER A 195 -19.39 95.44 -9.67
C SER A 195 -18.47 96.65 -9.56
N ARG A 196 -17.15 96.46 -9.58
CA ARG A 196 -16.16 97.55 -9.56
C ARG A 196 -15.71 98.00 -10.94
N ILE A 197 -15.43 97.05 -11.84
CA ILE A 197 -14.87 97.33 -13.17
C ILE A 197 -15.94 97.87 -14.11
N ARG A 198 -17.15 97.29 -14.10
CA ARG A 198 -18.23 97.66 -15.04
C ARG A 198 -18.66 99.12 -14.91
N PRO A 199 -18.95 99.67 -13.70
CA PRO A 199 -19.27 101.10 -13.58
C PRO A 199 -18.10 102.00 -13.99
N LYS A 200 -16.85 101.61 -13.70
CA LYS A 200 -15.68 102.42 -14.05
C LYS A 200 -15.43 102.44 -15.55
N LEU A 201 -15.61 101.31 -16.25
CA LEU A 201 -15.56 101.25 -17.70
C LEU A 201 -16.68 102.09 -18.32
N ALA A 202 -17.92 101.95 -17.84
CA ALA A 202 -19.05 102.75 -18.32
C ALA A 202 -18.81 104.26 -18.14
N GLU A 203 -18.27 104.68 -16.99
CA GLU A 203 -17.90 106.08 -16.71
C GLU A 203 -16.82 106.59 -17.68
N ILE A 204 -15.71 105.87 -17.83
CA ILE A 204 -14.59 106.27 -18.70
C ILE A 204 -15.03 106.30 -20.17
N SER A 205 -15.70 105.24 -20.64
CA SER A 205 -16.22 105.16 -22.01
C SER A 205 -17.26 106.25 -22.27
N GLY A 206 -18.14 106.54 -21.31
CA GLY A 206 -19.10 107.64 -21.39
C GLY A 206 -18.41 109.00 -21.53
N MET A 207 -17.43 109.30 -20.66
CA MET A 207 -16.65 110.53 -20.74
C MET A 207 -15.95 110.69 -22.10
N LEU A 208 -15.25 109.65 -22.55
CA LEU A 208 -14.55 109.66 -23.84
C LEU A 208 -15.52 109.86 -25.01
N LEU A 209 -16.67 109.17 -25.00
CA LEU A 209 -17.67 109.28 -26.05
C LEU A 209 -18.31 110.67 -26.09
N THR A 210 -18.62 111.25 -24.93
CA THR A 210 -19.14 112.62 -24.82
C THR A 210 -18.12 113.63 -25.36
N GLU A 211 -16.83 113.47 -25.05
CA GLU A 211 -15.76 114.34 -25.55
C GLU A 211 -15.61 114.23 -27.07
N LEU A 212 -15.57 113.01 -27.61
CA LEU A 212 -15.41 112.78 -29.05
C LEU A 212 -16.61 113.23 -29.88
N THR A 213 -17.81 113.20 -29.30
CA THR A 213 -19.06 113.54 -30.00
C THR A 213 -19.61 114.92 -29.67
N ASN A 214 -18.79 115.78 -29.04
CA ASN A 214 -19.16 117.13 -28.61
C ASN A 214 -20.49 117.15 -27.83
N GLY A 215 -20.72 116.16 -26.99
CA GLY A 215 -21.91 116.05 -26.15
C GLY A 215 -23.16 115.47 -26.82
N LYS A 216 -23.08 114.94 -28.06
CA LYS A 216 -24.21 114.28 -28.71
C LYS A 216 -24.68 113.04 -27.95
N TYR A 217 -23.75 112.21 -27.47
CA TYR A 217 -24.06 111.06 -26.62
C TYR A 217 -23.66 111.32 -25.17
N SER A 218 -24.61 111.11 -24.27
CA SER A 218 -24.54 111.55 -22.87
C SER A 218 -23.95 110.51 -21.93
N GLY A 219 -23.76 109.27 -22.40
CA GLY A 219 -23.13 108.23 -21.60
C GLY A 219 -23.21 106.84 -22.24
N VAL A 220 -22.55 105.88 -21.58
CA VAL A 220 -22.50 104.48 -21.96
C VAL A 220 -22.91 103.63 -20.75
N GLU A 221 -23.71 102.60 -20.96
CA GLU A 221 -24.04 101.57 -19.98
C GLU A 221 -23.62 100.21 -20.55
N LEU A 222 -23.10 99.34 -19.70
CA LEU A 222 -22.85 97.94 -20.01
C LEU A 222 -23.92 97.10 -19.32
N ASP A 223 -24.39 96.00 -19.90
CA ASP A 223 -25.24 95.01 -19.21
C ASP A 223 -24.42 93.88 -18.52
N GLU A 224 -25.08 92.84 -17.97
CA GLU A 224 -24.39 91.74 -17.28
C GLU A 224 -23.55 90.86 -18.21
N GLU A 225 -23.92 90.82 -19.50
CA GLU A 225 -23.23 90.13 -20.57
C GLU A 225 -22.19 91.01 -21.29
N TYR A 226 -21.91 92.21 -20.76
CA TYR A 226 -21.01 93.21 -21.35
C TYR A 226 -21.45 93.78 -22.70
N ASN A 227 -22.75 93.73 -23.02
CA ASN A 227 -23.27 94.44 -24.17
C ASN A 227 -23.31 95.95 -23.88
N LEU A 228 -22.83 96.74 -24.85
CA LEU A 228 -22.76 98.20 -24.78
C LEU A 228 -24.10 98.84 -25.21
N PHE A 229 -24.57 99.75 -24.37
CA PHE A 229 -25.70 100.62 -24.63
C PHE A 229 -25.25 102.08 -24.55
N ILE A 230 -25.70 102.90 -25.49
CA ILE A 230 -25.34 104.32 -25.58
C ILE A 230 -26.59 105.14 -25.31
N TYR A 231 -26.44 106.20 -24.51
CA TYR A 231 -27.50 107.18 -24.27
C TYR A 231 -27.50 108.27 -25.34
N ASP A 232 -28.63 108.36 -26.05
CA ASP A 232 -28.98 109.46 -26.94
C ASP A 232 -30.09 110.25 -26.25
N GLY A 233 -29.70 111.35 -25.59
CA GLY A 233 -30.55 112.08 -24.65
C GLY A 233 -30.92 111.22 -23.42
N ASN A 234 -32.21 110.93 -23.26
CA ASN A 234 -32.77 110.14 -22.14
C ASN A 234 -33.07 108.68 -22.51
N THR A 235 -32.82 108.26 -23.75
CA THR A 235 -33.11 106.89 -24.21
C THR A 235 -31.81 106.15 -24.49
N LYS A 236 -31.69 104.92 -23.99
CA LYS A 236 -30.55 104.05 -24.28
C LYS A 236 -30.83 103.14 -25.47
N PHE A 237 -29.82 102.94 -26.30
CA PHE A 237 -29.89 102.07 -27.47
C PHE A 237 -28.69 101.12 -27.52
N PRO A 238 -28.87 99.88 -28.01
CA PRO A 238 -27.76 98.95 -28.17
C PRO A 238 -26.80 99.46 -29.27
N LEU A 239 -25.50 99.26 -29.08
CA LEU A 239 -24.43 99.70 -29.98
C LEU A 239 -24.68 99.40 -31.48
N PRO A 240 -25.21 98.23 -31.89
CA PRO A 240 -25.43 97.90 -33.31
C PRO A 240 -26.40 98.83 -34.07
N ARG A 241 -27.12 99.73 -33.40
CA ARG A 241 -28.01 100.72 -34.02
C ARG A 241 -27.23 101.87 -34.68
N PHE A 242 -26.03 102.17 -34.20
CA PHE A 242 -25.22 103.28 -34.70
C PHE A 242 -24.38 102.79 -35.89
N SER A 243 -24.28 103.56 -36.99
CA SER A 243 -23.73 103.08 -38.28
C SER A 243 -22.81 104.07 -38.99
N GLY A 244 -21.87 103.53 -39.76
CA GLY A 244 -21.09 104.20 -40.81
C GLY A 244 -19.85 104.96 -40.33
N GLY A 245 -20.04 105.94 -39.45
CA GLY A 245 -18.95 106.74 -38.86
C GLY A 245 -19.13 107.04 -37.37
N GLU A 246 -20.34 106.90 -36.85
CA GLU A 246 -20.63 107.01 -35.41
C GLU A 246 -20.25 105.73 -34.65
N ALA A 247 -20.32 104.59 -35.32
CA ALA A 247 -19.91 103.29 -34.78
C ALA A 247 -18.38 103.13 -34.65
N ASP A 248 -17.59 103.94 -35.36
CA ASP A 248 -16.12 103.91 -35.31
C ASP A 248 -15.57 104.77 -34.15
N ILE A 249 -16.41 105.66 -33.61
CA ILE A 249 -16.11 106.57 -32.51
C ILE A 249 -16.66 106.03 -31.17
N ALA A 250 -17.67 105.15 -31.22
CA ALA A 250 -18.43 104.64 -30.07
C ALA A 250 -18.14 103.17 -29.76
#